data_AF-A0A414KYY7-F1
#
_entry.id   AF-A0A414KYY7-F1
#
_cell.length_a   1.000
_cell.length_b   1.000
_cell.length_c   1.000
_cell.angle_alpha   90.00
_cell.angle_beta   90.00
_cell.angle_gamma   90.00
#
_symmetry.space_group_name_H-M   'P 1'
#
loop_
_entity.id
_entity.type
_entity.pdbx_description
1 polymer ?
#
loop_
_entity_poly.entity_id
_entity_poly.type
_entity_poly.pdbx_seq_one_letter_code
_entity_poly.pdbx_strand_id
1 'polypeptide(L)'
;MVCKLRDVMGKRDERYCLIGSVELDEGFFTVELQEEEKNKSLKRGRGSQWKAKILVMIESSDSTKTPKRGRTNKAVGHLKMQIISGLGSKTITKVVKEQLEPLVELTTDDSISYIKFDKLC
;
A
#
# COMPACT_ATOMS: atom_id res chain seq x y z
N MET A 1 13.90 -6.61 -21.18
CA MET A 1 13.13 -5.50 -21.79
C MET A 1 11.89 -5.12 -20.97
N VAL A 2 11.16 -6.10 -20.41
CA VAL A 2 9.96 -5.86 -19.57
C VAL A 2 10.25 -5.10 -18.27
N CYS A 3 11.41 -5.30 -17.63
CA CYS A 3 11.74 -4.61 -16.37
C CYS A 3 11.80 -3.09 -16.52
N LYS A 4 12.35 -2.57 -17.63
CA LYS A 4 12.44 -1.13 -17.87
C LYS A 4 11.06 -0.46 -17.99
N LEU A 5 10.09 -1.14 -18.61
CA LEU A 5 8.71 -0.64 -18.68
C LEU A 5 8.05 -0.64 -17.30
N ARG A 6 8.26 -1.71 -16.51
CA ARG A 6 7.77 -1.77 -15.12
C ARG A 6 8.35 -0.64 -14.27
N ASP A 7 9.63 -0.33 -14.43
CA ASP A 7 10.28 0.78 -13.72
C ASP A 7 9.65 2.13 -14.08
N VAL A 8 9.37 2.37 -15.36
CA VAL A 8 8.73 3.61 -15.82
C VAL A 8 7.27 3.69 -15.35
N MET A 9 6.53 2.57 -15.36
CA MET A 9 5.17 2.50 -14.83
C MET A 9 5.14 2.81 -13.33
N GLY A 10 6.05 2.23 -12.55
CA GLY A 10 6.16 2.52 -11.11
C GLY A 10 6.44 4.00 -10.83
N LYS A 11 7.36 4.62 -11.58
CA LYS A 11 7.67 6.06 -11.47
C LYS A 11 6.50 6.96 -11.86
N ARG A 12 5.62 6.51 -12.74
CA ARG A 12 4.40 7.23 -13.11
C ARG A 12 3.38 7.11 -12.00
N ASP A 13 3.17 5.90 -11.49
CA ASP A 13 2.17 5.62 -10.46
C ASP A 13 2.52 6.35 -9.15
N GLU A 14 3.81 6.53 -8.86
CA GLU A 14 4.30 7.35 -7.75
C GLU A 14 3.81 8.81 -7.79
N ARG A 15 3.54 9.37 -8.98
CA ARG A 15 3.13 10.78 -9.14
C ARG A 15 1.64 11.03 -8.87
N TYR A 16 0.81 9.99 -8.80
CA TYR A 16 -0.61 10.17 -8.49
C TYR A 16 -0.82 10.37 -7.00
N CYS A 17 -1.45 11.47 -6.62
CA CYS A 17 -2.00 11.64 -5.27
C CYS A 17 -3.37 10.97 -5.22
N LEU A 18 -3.63 10.21 -4.16
CA LEU A 18 -4.93 9.58 -3.94
C LEU A 18 -5.86 10.59 -3.23
N ILE A 19 -7.11 10.65 -3.67
CA ILE A 19 -8.11 11.64 -3.23
C ILE A 19 -9.37 10.91 -2.73
N GLY A 20 -10.18 11.55 -1.89
CA GLY A 20 -11.49 11.02 -1.50
C GLY A 20 -11.39 10.03 -0.34
N SER A 21 -11.80 8.77 -0.56
CA SER A 21 -11.76 7.72 0.46
C SER A 21 -10.70 6.68 0.10
N VAL A 22 -9.69 6.52 0.95
CA VAL A 22 -8.57 5.60 0.72
C VAL A 22 -8.57 4.49 1.76
N GLU A 23 -8.55 3.25 1.29
CA GLU A 23 -8.33 2.06 2.10
C GLU A 23 -6.83 1.71 2.10
N LEU A 24 -6.27 1.46 3.28
CA LEU A 24 -4.84 1.24 3.45
C LEU A 24 -4.57 -0.10 4.17
N ASP A 25 -3.69 -0.91 3.58
CA ASP A 25 -3.39 -2.29 3.99
C ASP A 25 -1.90 -2.67 3.79
N GLU A 26 -1.45 -3.75 4.44
CA GLU A 26 -0.09 -4.30 4.35
C GLU A 26 -0.03 -5.56 3.46
N GLY A 27 0.78 -5.51 2.39
CA GLY A 27 1.12 -6.65 1.54
C GLY A 27 2.53 -7.21 1.83
N PHE A 28 2.71 -8.53 1.66
CA PHE A 28 4.02 -9.18 1.76
C PHE A 28 4.32 -10.01 0.50
N PHE A 29 5.22 -9.52 -0.34
CA PHE A 29 5.56 -10.13 -1.62
C PHE A 29 6.97 -10.67 -1.61
N THR A 30 7.16 -11.85 -2.20
CA THR A 30 8.50 -12.44 -2.35
C THR A 30 9.25 -11.66 -3.43
N VAL A 31 10.44 -11.16 -3.08
CA VAL A 31 11.32 -10.43 -4.01
C VAL A 31 12.62 -11.19 -4.20
N GLU A 32 13.24 -11.03 -5.37
CA GLU A 32 14.58 -11.54 -5.61
C GLU A 32 15.59 -10.69 -4.83
N LEU A 33 16.24 -11.29 -3.83
CA LEU A 33 17.32 -10.64 -3.08
C LEU A 33 18.63 -10.67 -3.86
N GLN A 34 19.54 -9.75 -3.51
CA GLN A 34 20.91 -9.73 -3.99
C GLN A 34 21.61 -11.06 -3.65
N GLU A 35 22.54 -11.49 -4.51
CA GLU A 35 23.17 -12.80 -4.42
C GLU A 35 23.87 -13.06 -3.07
N GLU A 36 24.36 -12.01 -2.42
CA GLU A 36 25.01 -12.08 -1.11
C GLU A 36 24.07 -12.51 0.03
N GLU A 37 22.77 -12.20 -0.09
CA GLU A 37 21.78 -12.56 0.93
C GLU A 37 21.15 -13.92 0.68
N LYS A 38 21.25 -14.47 -0.55
CA LYS A 38 20.75 -15.81 -0.89
C LYS A 38 21.46 -16.92 -0.10
N ASN A 39 22.70 -16.68 0.32
CA ASN A 39 23.53 -17.67 1.02
C ASN A 39 23.26 -17.76 2.53
N LYS A 40 22.36 -16.93 3.09
CA LYS A 40 22.00 -17.00 4.52
C LYS A 40 20.87 -18.01 4.74
N SER A 41 20.81 -18.62 5.93
CA SER A 41 19.69 -19.48 6.32
C SER A 41 18.49 -18.61 6.71
N LEU A 42 17.39 -18.72 5.96
CA LEU A 42 16.32 -17.71 6.00
C LEU A 42 15.02 -18.31 6.52
N LYS A 43 14.41 -17.62 7.48
CA LYS A 43 13.15 -18.03 8.11
C LYS A 43 11.98 -17.88 7.14
N ARG A 44 11.04 -18.82 7.18
CA ARG A 44 9.78 -18.79 6.40
C ARG A 44 8.70 -17.99 7.16
N GLY A 45 7.84 -17.26 6.46
CA GLY A 45 6.64 -16.62 7.05
C GLY A 45 6.65 -15.09 7.07
N ARG A 46 5.75 -14.50 7.87
CA ARG A 46 5.64 -13.04 8.08
C ARG A 46 6.93 -12.55 8.76
N GLY A 47 7.61 -11.56 8.15
CA GLY A 47 8.93 -11.10 8.60
C GLY A 47 10.12 -11.91 8.07
N SER A 48 9.89 -12.86 7.15
CA SER A 48 10.98 -13.46 6.37
C SER A 48 11.75 -12.36 5.62
N GLN A 49 13.08 -12.44 5.62
CA GLN A 49 13.92 -11.48 4.89
C GLN A 49 13.68 -11.54 3.37
N TRP A 50 13.07 -12.62 2.85
CA TRP A 50 12.70 -12.78 1.44
C TRP A 50 11.43 -12.02 1.03
N LYS A 51 10.68 -11.48 2.00
CA LYS A 51 9.43 -10.79 1.71
C LYS A 51 9.61 -9.28 1.83
N ALA A 52 9.44 -8.57 0.72
CA ALA A 52 9.24 -7.14 0.74
C ALA A 52 7.93 -6.82 1.44
N LYS A 53 7.98 -5.83 2.32
CA LYS A 53 6.80 -5.23 2.93
C LYS A 53 6.31 -4.15 1.98
N ILE A 54 5.05 -4.22 1.63
CA ILE A 54 4.41 -3.30 0.69
C ILE A 54 3.23 -2.65 1.40
N LEU A 55 3.14 -1.34 1.31
CA LEU A 55 1.95 -0.59 1.66
C LEU A 55 1.04 -0.56 0.45
N VAL A 56 -0.19 -1.05 0.60
CA VAL A 56 -1.21 -1.04 -0.43
C VAL A 56 -2.21 0.05 -0.08
N MET A 57 -2.43 0.98 -1.01
CA MET A 57 -3.38 2.07 -0.89
C MET A 57 -4.36 1.99 -2.05
N ILE A 58 -5.65 2.00 -1.75
CA ILE A 58 -6.72 1.86 -2.74
C ILE A 58 -7.68 3.02 -2.57
N GLU A 59 -7.80 3.82 -3.62
CA GLU A 59 -8.85 4.83 -3.72
C GLU A 59 -10.19 4.14 -4.02
N SER A 60 -11.22 4.55 -3.29
CA SER A 60 -12.58 4.10 -3.48
C SER A 60 -13.53 5.28 -3.49
N SER A 61 -14.57 5.19 -4.32
CA SER A 61 -15.65 6.17 -4.39
C SER A 61 -16.99 5.45 -4.32
N ASP A 62 -18.02 6.11 -3.82
CA ASP A 62 -19.37 5.55 -3.87
C ASP A 62 -19.84 5.34 -5.31
N SER A 63 -20.32 4.14 -5.60
CA SER A 63 -20.87 3.80 -6.90
C SER A 63 -22.24 4.43 -7.09
N THR A 64 -22.44 5.09 -8.23
CA THR A 64 -23.75 5.60 -8.67
C THR A 64 -24.70 4.50 -9.14
N LYS A 65 -24.22 3.27 -9.31
CA LYS A 65 -25.01 2.11 -9.73
C LYS A 65 -25.58 1.40 -8.52
N THR A 66 -26.84 0.96 -8.61
CA THR A 66 -27.44 0.10 -7.60
C THR A 66 -26.66 -1.21 -7.47
N PRO A 67 -26.14 -1.53 -6.27
CA PRO A 67 -25.34 -2.72 -6.08
C PRO A 67 -26.21 -3.96 -6.28
N LYS A 68 -25.68 -4.97 -6.98
CA LYS A 68 -26.32 -6.30 -7.01
C LYS A 68 -26.33 -6.87 -5.60
N ARG A 69 -27.35 -7.67 -5.28
CA ARG A 69 -27.51 -8.32 -3.96
C ARG A 69 -26.19 -9.00 -3.55
N GLY A 70 -25.66 -8.61 -2.38
CA GLY A 70 -24.41 -9.15 -1.81
C GLY A 70 -23.12 -8.50 -2.32
N ARG A 71 -23.18 -7.44 -3.15
CA ARG A 71 -21.99 -6.66 -3.56
C ARG A 71 -21.92 -5.33 -2.83
N THR A 72 -20.71 -4.87 -2.59
CA THR A 72 -20.43 -3.55 -2.02
C THR A 72 -20.82 -2.46 -3.02
N ASN A 73 -21.25 -1.30 -2.51
CA ASN A 73 -21.57 -0.13 -3.32
C ASN A 73 -20.34 0.76 -3.59
N LYS A 74 -19.13 0.20 -3.54
CA LYS A 74 -17.89 0.95 -3.78
C LYS A 74 -17.37 0.67 -5.17
N ALA A 75 -17.00 1.73 -5.87
CA ALA A 75 -16.22 1.67 -7.11
C ALA A 75 -14.74 1.89 -6.77
N VAL A 76 -13.88 1.02 -7.30
CA VAL A 76 -12.43 1.12 -7.11
C VAL A 76 -11.87 2.12 -8.12
N GLY A 77 -11.08 3.08 -7.63
CA GLY A 77 -10.34 4.06 -8.41
C GLY A 77 -8.90 3.58 -8.67
N HIS A 78 -7.93 4.39 -8.24
CA HIS A 78 -6.52 4.07 -8.39
C HIS A 78 -6.01 3.13 -7.29
N LEU A 79 -5.15 2.19 -7.68
CA LEU A 79 -4.42 1.33 -6.75
C LEU A 79 -2.95 1.72 -6.76
N LYS A 80 -2.38 1.89 -5.57
CA LYS A 80 -0.98 2.25 -5.40
C LYS A 80 -0.31 1.29 -4.42
N MET A 81 0.88 0.83 -4.79
CA MET A 81 1.67 -0.08 -3.98
C MET A 81 3.07 0.48 -3.81
N GLN A 82 3.51 0.63 -2.56
CA GLN A 82 4.82 1.19 -2.25
C GLN A 82 5.61 0.27 -1.32
N ILE A 83 6.85 0.01 -1.67
CA ILE A 83 7.74 -0.81 -0.84
C ILE A 83 8.17 0.02 0.38
N ILE A 84 7.96 -0.54 1.57
CA ILE A 84 8.32 0.08 2.85
C ILE A 84 9.43 -0.72 3.53
N SER A 85 10.37 -0.02 4.18
CA SER A 85 11.47 -0.67 4.91
C SER A 85 11.00 -1.33 6.22
N GLY A 86 9.88 -0.88 6.80
CA GLY A 86 9.35 -1.41 8.05
C GLY A 86 7.89 -1.04 8.30
N LEU A 87 7.23 -1.84 9.14
CA LEU A 87 5.81 -1.68 9.53
C LEU A 87 5.63 -0.73 10.72
N GLY A 88 6.67 0.05 11.06
CA GLY A 88 6.57 0.98 12.17
C GLY A 88 5.62 2.11 11.81
N SER A 89 4.74 2.49 12.74
CA SER A 89 3.79 3.59 12.55
C SER A 89 4.46 4.86 12.03
N LYS A 90 5.63 5.22 12.56
CA LYS A 90 6.42 6.38 12.10
C LYS A 90 6.77 6.31 10.60
N THR A 91 7.10 5.13 10.08
CA THR A 91 7.44 4.94 8.66
C THR A 91 6.20 5.07 7.80
N ILE A 92 5.11 4.40 8.21
CA ILE A 92 3.85 4.41 7.48
C ILE A 92 3.25 5.82 7.47
N THR A 93 3.24 6.53 8.59
CA THR A 93 2.75 7.92 8.67
C THR A 93 3.51 8.86 7.72
N LYS A 94 4.82 8.70 7.56
CA LYS A 94 5.60 9.51 6.61
C LYS A 94 5.15 9.24 5.17
N VAL A 95 5.07 7.96 4.81
CA VAL A 95 4.61 7.55 3.47
C VAL A 95 3.20 8.07 3.21
N VAL A 96 2.29 7.94 4.18
CA VAL A 96 0.93 8.45 4.06
C VAL A 96 0.92 9.96 3.81
N LYS A 97 1.68 10.74 4.58
CA LYS A 97 1.78 12.21 4.40
C LYS A 97 2.33 12.63 3.04
N GLU A 98 3.22 11.84 2.45
CA GLU A 98 3.82 12.16 1.15
C GLU A 98 2.89 11.80 -0.03
N GLN A 99 1.99 10.85 0.18
CA GLN A 99 1.23 10.21 -0.91
C GLN A 99 -0.26 10.56 -0.91
N LEU A 100 -0.80 11.02 0.22
CA LEU A 100 -2.20 11.40 0.39
C LEU A 100 -2.36 12.91 0.49
N GLU A 101 -3.48 13.41 -0.03
CA GLU A 101 -3.88 14.79 0.20
C GLU A 101 -4.41 14.99 1.64
N PRO A 102 -4.36 16.23 2.19
CA PRO A 102 -4.74 16.49 3.59
C PRO A 102 -6.21 16.18 3.94
N LEU A 103 -7.09 16.09 2.96
CA LEU A 103 -8.55 15.95 3.14
C LEU A 103 -9.07 14.55 2.80
N VAL A 104 -8.21 13.53 2.85
CA VAL A 104 -8.61 12.15 2.52
C VAL A 104 -9.22 11.45 3.73
N GLU A 105 -10.32 10.73 3.51
CA GLU A 105 -10.87 9.79 4.49
C GLU A 105 -10.09 8.46 4.43
N LEU A 106 -9.33 8.18 5.48
CA LEU A 106 -8.52 6.95 5.56
C LEU A 106 -9.28 5.85 6.30
N THR A 107 -9.41 4.68 5.67
CA THR A 107 -9.96 3.46 6.28
C THR A 107 -8.85 2.43 6.44
N THR A 108 -8.67 1.89 7.65
CA THR A 108 -7.63 0.89 7.99
C THR A 108 -8.23 -0.31 8.72
N ASP A 109 -7.49 -1.42 8.79
CA ASP A 109 -7.87 -2.65 9.51
C ASP A 109 -7.63 -2.61 11.03
N ASP A 110 -7.48 -1.41 11.60
CA ASP A 110 -7.13 -1.15 13.00
C ASP A 110 -5.88 -1.88 13.52
N SER A 111 -4.95 -2.26 12.62
CA SER A 111 -3.71 -2.87 13.05
C SER A 111 -2.86 -1.93 13.93
N ILE A 112 -2.04 -2.52 14.79
CA ILE A 112 -1.11 -1.80 15.70
C ILE A 112 -0.12 -0.92 14.91
N SER A 113 0.12 -1.23 13.64
CA SER A 113 0.95 -0.43 12.75
C SER A 113 0.33 0.95 12.46
N TYR A 114 -1.00 1.08 12.54
CA TYR A 114 -1.79 2.25 12.11
C TYR A 114 -2.24 3.17 13.26
N ILE A 115 -1.43 3.24 14.32
CA ILE A 115 -1.73 4.09 15.48
C ILE A 115 -1.63 5.58 15.09
N LYS A 116 -2.78 6.29 15.18
CA LYS A 116 -2.96 7.76 15.12
C LYS A 116 -3.12 8.41 13.74
N PHE A 117 -3.97 7.86 12.87
CA PHE A 117 -4.44 8.62 11.69
C PHE A 117 -5.58 9.60 11.99
N ASP A 118 -6.28 9.45 13.12
CA ASP A 118 -7.35 10.37 13.58
C ASP A 118 -6.94 11.85 13.75
N LYS A 119 -5.64 12.17 13.69
CA LYS A 119 -5.11 13.54 13.85
C LYS A 119 -4.30 14.04 12.64
N LEU A 120 -4.42 13.35 11.52
CA LEU A 120 -3.65 13.64 10.30
C LEU A 120 -4.45 14.36 9.22
N CYS A 121 -5.79 14.37 9.36
CA CYS A 121 -6.72 15.22 8.64
C CYS A 121 -7.07 16.45 9.49
#